data_AF-A0A380EPF6-F1
#
_entry.id   AF-A0A380EPF6-F1
#
_cell.length_a   1.000
_cell.length_b   1.000
_cell.length_c   1.000
_cell.angle_alpha   90.00
_cell.angle_beta   90.00
_cell.angle_gamma   90.00
#
_symmetry.space_group_name_H-M   'P 1'
#
loop_
_entity.id
_entity.type
_entity.pdbx_description
1 polymer ?
#
loop_
_entity_poly.entity_id
_entity_poly.type
_entity_poly.pdbx_seq_one_letter_code
_entity_poly.pdbx_strand_id
1 'polypeptide(L)'
;MIVEQFMSKFNKDIEVISFSTYLGDTRIVDKEAPNHVLTTGVKKKLYMGSTHSNSTMCQRISALAEQLKIQLEVVESPLHAETRNSSLYVHPPLFMNDFSLKAIFEGTDVPVYVYKLFPEGPITMTLIREMRLMWKEMMVILQAFRVPSVNLLQFMVKENYPVRPETLDEGDIEHFEILPDILQEYLLYVRYTAILIDPFSQPDENGHYFDFSAVPFKQVYKNEQDVVQIPRMPSEDYYRTAMIQHIGKMLGIKTPMIDQFLTRYEASCQAYKDMHQDQHLSSQFNTNLFEGDKALVTKFLEINRTLS
;
A
#
# COMPACT_ATOMS: atom_id res chain seq x y z
N MET A 1 -7.97 14.38 -6.28
CA MET A 1 -7.06 14.86 -7.36
C MET A 1 -7.45 14.35 -8.74
N ILE A 2 -7.15 13.09 -9.12
CA ILE A 2 -7.34 12.60 -10.51
C ILE A 2 -8.81 12.62 -10.93
N VAL A 3 -9.68 11.94 -10.17
CA VAL A 3 -11.12 11.85 -10.45
C VAL A 3 -11.76 13.24 -10.48
N GLU A 4 -11.47 14.06 -9.48
CA GLU A 4 -11.96 15.44 -9.38
C GLU A 4 -11.56 16.28 -10.61
N GLN A 5 -10.27 16.25 -10.98
CA GLN A 5 -9.77 17.01 -12.13
C GLN A 5 -10.35 16.51 -13.45
N PHE A 6 -10.54 15.19 -13.59
CA PHE A 6 -11.20 14.61 -14.76
C PHE A 6 -12.65 15.07 -14.85
N MET A 7 -13.39 15.01 -13.74
CA MET A 7 -14.82 15.32 -13.67
C MET A 7 -15.13 16.81 -13.75
N SER A 8 -14.17 17.69 -13.43
CA SER A 8 -14.32 19.15 -13.52
C SER A 8 -14.76 19.67 -14.90
N LYS A 9 -14.54 18.88 -15.96
CA LYS A 9 -14.99 19.20 -17.34
C LYS A 9 -16.49 19.02 -17.53
N PHE A 10 -17.13 18.18 -16.71
CA PHE A 10 -18.54 17.82 -16.80
C PHE A 10 -19.37 18.49 -15.70
N ASN A 11 -18.86 18.50 -14.46
CA ASN A 11 -19.47 19.17 -13.33
C ASN A 11 -18.38 19.82 -12.49
N LYS A 12 -18.46 21.15 -12.32
CA LYS A 12 -17.53 21.92 -11.50
C LYS A 12 -17.75 21.71 -10.00
N ASP A 13 -18.94 21.27 -9.60
CA ASP A 13 -19.35 21.02 -8.22
C ASP A 13 -19.48 19.50 -7.96
N ILE A 14 -18.53 18.73 -8.51
CA ILE A 14 -18.51 17.28 -8.34
C ILE A 14 -18.03 16.92 -6.93
N GLU A 15 -18.85 16.16 -6.20
CA GLU A 15 -18.41 15.55 -4.95
C GLU A 15 -17.58 14.29 -5.23
N VAL A 16 -16.37 14.22 -4.66
CA VAL A 16 -15.50 13.03 -4.70
C VAL A 16 -15.21 12.59 -3.27
N ILE A 17 -15.49 11.32 -2.98
CA ILE A 17 -15.25 10.70 -1.68
C ILE A 17 -14.20 9.61 -1.84
N SER A 18 -13.17 9.65 -1.01
CA SER A 18 -12.17 8.59 -0.90
C SER A 18 -12.26 7.91 0.46
N PHE A 19 -12.11 6.58 0.44
CA PHE A 19 -11.91 5.77 1.63
C PHE A 19 -10.45 5.36 1.74
N SER A 20 -10.00 5.06 2.96
CA SER A 20 -8.65 4.55 3.20
C SER A 20 -8.39 3.21 2.51
N THR A 21 -9.31 2.26 2.67
CA THR A 21 -9.25 0.94 2.04
C THR A 21 -10.66 0.41 1.78
N TYR A 22 -10.74 -0.70 1.06
CA TYR A 22 -11.91 -1.56 1.13
C TYR A 22 -12.17 -2.01 2.58
N LEU A 23 -13.43 -2.30 2.92
CA LEU A 23 -13.89 -2.51 4.30
C LEU A 23 -13.41 -3.80 4.95
N GLY A 24 -12.88 -4.75 4.19
CA GLY A 24 -12.52 -6.07 4.70
C GLY A 24 -11.85 -6.94 3.65
N ASP A 25 -11.97 -8.25 3.82
CA ASP A 25 -11.43 -9.26 2.90
C ASP A 25 -12.58 -10.07 2.33
N THR A 26 -12.82 -9.90 1.02
CA THR A 26 -13.88 -10.59 0.30
C THR A 26 -13.27 -11.34 -0.88
N ARG A 27 -13.62 -12.62 -1.01
CA ARG A 27 -13.04 -13.51 -2.03
C ARG A 27 -14.10 -14.39 -2.66
N ILE A 28 -13.83 -14.79 -3.90
CA ILE A 28 -14.56 -15.86 -4.59
C ILE A 28 -13.98 -17.19 -4.08
N VAL A 29 -14.85 -18.06 -3.56
CA VAL A 29 -14.46 -19.41 -3.08
C VAL A 29 -14.50 -20.41 -4.23
N ASP A 30 -15.49 -20.28 -5.12
CA ASP A 30 -15.67 -21.10 -6.30
C ASP A 30 -15.58 -20.23 -7.56
N LYS A 31 -14.56 -20.48 -8.39
CA LYS A 31 -14.30 -19.70 -9.61
C LYS A 31 -15.37 -19.89 -10.68
N GLU A 32 -16.10 -21.01 -10.65
CA GLU A 32 -17.21 -21.27 -11.57
C GLU A 32 -18.50 -20.53 -11.17
N ALA A 33 -18.57 -20.06 -9.91
CA ALA A 33 -19.69 -19.29 -9.37
C ALA A 33 -19.24 -17.91 -8.86
N PRO A 34 -18.67 -17.04 -9.72
CA PRO A 34 -18.02 -15.80 -9.30
C PRO A 34 -18.99 -14.76 -8.70
N ASN A 35 -20.29 -14.94 -8.85
CA ASN A 35 -21.34 -14.13 -8.21
C ASN A 35 -21.56 -14.49 -6.73
N HIS A 36 -20.96 -15.57 -6.23
CA HIS A 36 -20.98 -15.97 -4.82
C HIS A 36 -19.65 -15.62 -4.15
N VAL A 37 -19.71 -14.72 -3.16
CA VAL A 37 -18.52 -14.22 -2.46
C VAL A 37 -18.60 -14.52 -0.96
N LEU A 38 -17.43 -14.69 -0.35
CA LEU A 38 -17.27 -14.85 1.09
C LEU A 38 -16.44 -13.69 1.64
N THR A 39 -17.00 -12.95 2.59
CA THR A 39 -16.25 -11.99 3.40
C THR A 39 -15.69 -12.71 4.64
N THR A 40 -14.37 -12.84 4.71
CA THR A 40 -13.68 -13.57 5.80
C THR A 40 -13.26 -12.67 6.95
N GLY A 41 -13.23 -11.35 6.74
CA GLY A 41 -12.87 -10.38 7.76
C GLY A 41 -13.39 -8.99 7.43
N VAL A 42 -13.64 -8.20 8.46
CA VAL A 42 -14.02 -6.78 8.36
C VAL A 42 -13.02 -5.98 9.18
N LYS A 43 -12.51 -4.87 8.62
CA LYS A 43 -11.53 -4.01 9.30
C LYS A 43 -12.17 -3.36 10.52
N LYS A 44 -11.36 -3.18 11.57
CA LYS A 44 -11.78 -2.48 12.80
C LYS A 44 -12.17 -1.04 12.53
N LYS A 45 -11.40 -0.34 11.69
CA LYS A 45 -11.54 1.09 11.41
C LYS A 45 -11.30 1.39 9.93
N LEU A 46 -12.06 2.36 9.42
CA LEU A 46 -11.88 2.99 8.10
C LEU A 46 -11.83 4.51 8.26
N TYR A 47 -11.24 5.18 7.27
CA TYR A 47 -11.26 6.62 7.15
C TYR A 47 -11.98 7.01 5.86
N MET A 48 -12.74 8.10 5.88
CA MET A 48 -13.43 8.65 4.71
C MET A 48 -13.27 10.15 4.66
N GLY A 49 -12.91 10.69 3.49
CA GLY A 49 -12.85 12.12 3.25
C GLY A 49 -13.57 12.48 1.96
N SER A 50 -14.20 13.66 1.94
CA SER A 50 -14.93 14.19 0.78
C SER A 50 -14.39 15.55 0.36
N THR A 51 -14.46 15.87 -0.93
CA THR A 51 -14.24 17.24 -1.40
C THR A 51 -15.26 18.21 -0.82
N HIS A 52 -16.45 17.73 -0.44
CA HIS A 52 -17.52 18.51 0.18
C HIS A 52 -17.66 18.09 1.65
N SER A 53 -17.02 18.83 2.56
CA SER A 53 -17.06 18.54 3.99
C SER A 53 -18.49 18.50 4.53
N ASN A 54 -18.80 17.51 5.37
CA ASN A 54 -20.12 17.30 5.97
C ASN A 54 -21.29 17.23 4.98
N SER A 55 -21.03 16.79 3.74
CA SER A 55 -22.09 16.61 2.74
C SER A 55 -23.19 15.66 3.22
N THR A 56 -24.35 15.74 2.56
CA THR A 56 -25.45 14.79 2.80
C THR A 56 -24.99 13.34 2.55
N MET A 57 -24.10 13.12 1.57
CA MET A 57 -23.57 11.80 1.29
C MET A 57 -22.69 11.30 2.43
N CYS A 58 -21.79 12.14 2.96
CA CYS A 58 -20.96 11.78 4.12
C CYS A 58 -21.81 11.34 5.32
N GLN A 59 -22.88 12.10 5.64
CA GLN A 59 -23.77 11.78 6.76
C GLN A 59 -24.50 10.43 6.55
N ARG A 60 -24.96 10.15 5.32
CA ARG A 60 -25.59 8.87 4.98
C ARG A 60 -24.63 7.70 5.10
N ILE A 61 -23.39 7.87 4.64
CA ILE A 61 -22.36 6.83 4.74
C ILE A 61 -22.01 6.59 6.21
N SER A 62 -21.87 7.63 7.03
CA SER A 62 -21.62 7.47 8.47
C SER A 62 -22.75 6.72 9.17
N ALA A 63 -24.01 7.06 8.89
CA ALA A 63 -25.16 6.33 9.42
C ALA A 63 -25.18 4.86 8.95
N LEU A 64 -24.80 4.60 7.70
CA LEU A 64 -24.67 3.23 7.19
C LEU A 64 -23.54 2.46 7.89
N ALA A 65 -22.39 3.06 8.12
CA ALA A 65 -21.27 2.43 8.81
C ALA A 65 -21.65 2.05 10.26
N GLU A 66 -22.39 2.93 10.95
CA GLU A 66 -22.92 2.64 12.28
C GLU A 66 -23.88 1.44 12.27
N GLN A 67 -24.80 1.36 11.29
CA GLN A 67 -25.70 0.21 11.12
C GLN A 67 -24.93 -1.10 10.89
N LEU A 68 -23.82 -1.03 10.14
CA LEU A 68 -22.94 -2.16 9.86
C LEU A 68 -21.96 -2.46 11.01
N LYS A 69 -21.98 -1.66 12.09
CA LYS A 69 -21.04 -1.75 13.23
C LYS A 69 -19.57 -1.62 12.81
N ILE A 70 -19.29 -0.78 11.82
CA ILE A 70 -17.95 -0.45 11.33
C ILE A 70 -17.56 0.92 11.88
N GLN A 71 -16.40 1.01 12.52
CA GLN A 71 -15.88 2.31 12.94
C GLN A 71 -15.41 3.09 11.71
N LEU A 72 -16.09 4.20 11.41
CA LEU A 72 -15.73 5.09 10.30
C LEU A 72 -15.35 6.46 10.84
N GLU A 73 -14.09 6.86 10.64
CA GLU A 73 -13.62 8.21 10.95
C GLU A 73 -13.74 9.10 9.72
N VAL A 74 -14.53 10.16 9.82
CA VAL A 74 -14.63 11.18 8.77
C VAL A 74 -13.48 12.17 8.95
N VAL A 75 -12.69 12.35 7.89
CA VAL A 75 -11.51 13.22 7.86
C VAL A 75 -11.70 14.38 6.88
N GLU A 76 -10.79 15.34 6.94
CA GLU A 76 -10.94 16.66 6.31
C GLU A 76 -11.01 16.62 4.79
N SER A 77 -10.29 15.69 4.14
CA SER A 77 -10.18 15.63 2.69
C SER A 77 -10.03 14.19 2.18
N PRO A 78 -10.34 13.93 0.89
CA PRO A 78 -10.11 12.62 0.28
C PRO A 78 -8.65 12.17 0.38
N LEU A 79 -7.70 13.11 0.18
CA LEU A 79 -6.27 12.83 0.31
C LEU A 79 -5.91 12.38 1.73
N HIS A 80 -6.50 12.99 2.76
CA HIS A 80 -6.28 12.57 4.15
C HIS A 80 -6.70 11.10 4.34
N ALA A 81 -7.88 10.71 3.85
CA ALA A 81 -8.34 9.33 3.94
C ALA A 81 -7.42 8.35 3.19
N GLU A 82 -7.00 8.70 1.96
CA GLU A 82 -6.12 7.88 1.12
C GLU A 82 -4.78 7.56 1.82
N THR A 83 -4.26 8.48 2.61
CA THR A 83 -3.01 8.28 3.38
C THR A 83 -3.15 7.34 4.56
N ARG A 84 -4.38 7.04 5.02
CA ARG A 84 -4.62 6.09 6.11
C ARG A 84 -4.69 4.65 5.59
N ASN A 85 -3.76 4.31 4.69
CA ASN A 85 -3.61 2.99 4.09
C ASN A 85 -2.18 2.50 4.26
N SER A 86 -1.97 1.50 5.13
CA SER A 86 -0.64 0.94 5.39
C SER A 86 0.04 0.40 4.14
N SER A 87 -0.74 -0.12 3.18
CA SER A 87 -0.19 -0.69 1.94
C SER A 87 0.56 0.33 1.11
N LEU A 88 0.32 1.64 1.29
CA LEU A 88 1.13 2.69 0.66
C LEU A 88 2.58 2.69 1.16
N TYR A 89 2.79 2.41 2.44
CA TYR A 89 4.10 2.53 3.09
C TYR A 89 4.85 1.19 3.12
N VAL A 90 4.13 0.08 3.10
CA VAL A 90 4.72 -1.25 3.36
C VAL A 90 4.94 -2.09 2.10
N HIS A 91 4.09 -1.95 1.07
CA HIS A 91 4.21 -2.81 -0.10
C HIS A 91 5.41 -2.44 -0.99
N PRO A 92 5.69 -1.15 -1.29
CA PRO A 92 6.85 -0.78 -2.09
C PRO A 92 8.17 -1.40 -1.58
N PRO A 93 8.57 -1.27 -0.29
CA PRO A 93 9.78 -1.92 0.20
C PRO A 93 9.68 -3.45 0.21
N LEU A 94 8.49 -4.03 0.44
CA LEU A 94 8.30 -5.48 0.45
C LEU A 94 8.34 -6.13 -0.93
N PHE A 95 7.96 -5.44 -2.00
CA PHE A 95 7.80 -6.03 -3.33
C PHE A 95 8.73 -5.46 -4.40
N MET A 96 9.31 -4.27 -4.21
CA MET A 96 10.20 -3.60 -5.18
C MET A 96 11.67 -3.61 -4.73
N ASN A 97 12.10 -4.73 -4.16
CA ASN A 97 13.48 -5.07 -3.85
C ASN A 97 13.93 -6.27 -4.70
N ASP A 98 15.23 -6.46 -4.87
CA ASP A 98 15.79 -7.45 -5.80
C ASP A 98 15.36 -8.89 -5.46
N PHE A 99 15.28 -9.26 -4.17
CA PHE A 99 14.83 -10.58 -3.74
C PHE A 99 13.40 -10.86 -4.20
N SER A 100 12.51 -9.89 -3.97
CA SER A 100 11.08 -10.04 -4.24
C SER A 100 10.78 -9.97 -5.73
N LEU A 101 11.44 -9.06 -6.45
CA LEU A 101 11.33 -8.95 -7.89
C LEU A 101 11.85 -10.22 -8.57
N LYS A 102 12.98 -10.78 -8.13
CA LYS A 102 13.44 -12.10 -8.58
C LYS A 102 12.37 -13.17 -8.33
N ALA A 103 11.83 -13.25 -7.12
CA ALA A 103 10.81 -14.25 -6.78
C ALA A 103 9.53 -14.13 -7.63
N ILE A 104 9.17 -12.92 -8.07
CA ILE A 104 7.99 -12.65 -8.90
C ILE A 104 8.23 -12.89 -10.40
N PHE A 105 9.35 -12.40 -10.93
CA PHE A 105 9.63 -12.40 -12.37
C PHE A 105 10.40 -13.63 -12.85
N GLU A 106 11.23 -14.23 -12.00
CA GLU A 106 12.11 -15.36 -12.37
C GLU A 106 11.76 -16.65 -11.60
N GLY A 107 11.18 -16.50 -10.42
CA GLY A 107 10.97 -17.60 -9.47
C GLY A 107 12.22 -17.94 -8.65
N THR A 108 12.08 -18.98 -7.84
CA THR A 108 13.08 -19.45 -6.87
C THR A 108 13.09 -20.98 -6.83
N ASP A 109 14.23 -21.56 -6.45
CA ASP A 109 14.42 -23.02 -6.38
C ASP A 109 13.52 -23.67 -5.31
N VAL A 110 13.30 -22.96 -4.20
CA VAL A 110 12.38 -23.34 -3.12
C VAL A 110 11.37 -22.22 -2.87
N PRO A 111 10.18 -22.52 -2.31
CA PRO A 111 9.20 -21.49 -1.97
C PRO A 111 9.78 -20.44 -1.00
N VAL A 112 9.51 -19.18 -1.31
CA VAL A 112 9.83 -18.02 -0.46
C VAL A 112 8.57 -17.19 -0.22
N TYR A 113 8.56 -16.42 0.87
CA TYR A 113 7.37 -15.81 1.42
C TYR A 113 7.56 -14.32 1.71
N VAL A 114 6.50 -13.53 1.49
CA VAL A 114 6.53 -12.07 1.54
C VAL A 114 6.95 -11.54 2.93
N TYR A 115 6.48 -12.19 3.99
CA TYR A 115 6.60 -11.69 5.36
C TYR A 115 7.62 -12.43 6.22
N LYS A 116 8.45 -13.30 5.62
CA LYS A 116 9.52 -13.99 6.35
C LYS A 116 10.84 -13.22 6.30
N LEU A 117 11.70 -13.53 7.27
CA LEU A 117 13.08 -13.04 7.30
C LEU A 117 13.91 -13.71 6.20
N PHE A 118 14.97 -13.06 5.75
CA PHE A 118 15.94 -13.67 4.84
C PHE A 118 16.62 -14.89 5.50
N PRO A 119 16.79 -16.04 4.81
CA PRO A 119 16.62 -16.26 3.37
C PRO A 119 15.22 -16.70 2.91
N GLU A 120 14.26 -16.87 3.83
CA GLU A 120 12.91 -17.34 3.52
C GLU A 120 12.01 -16.26 2.93
N GLY A 121 12.39 -14.99 3.09
CA GLY A 121 11.68 -13.81 2.59
C GLY A 121 12.56 -12.56 2.51
N PRO A 122 12.01 -11.41 2.09
CA PRO A 122 12.79 -10.20 1.83
C PRO A 122 13.13 -9.40 3.09
N ILE A 123 12.53 -9.71 4.25
CA ILE A 123 12.66 -8.87 5.45
C ILE A 123 14.09 -8.92 5.97
N THR A 124 14.74 -7.76 5.93
CA THR A 124 16.12 -7.51 6.33
C THR A 124 16.21 -6.11 6.95
N MET A 125 17.31 -5.80 7.64
CA MET A 125 17.55 -4.43 8.13
C MET A 125 17.56 -3.42 6.97
N THR A 126 18.12 -3.80 5.82
CA THR A 126 18.10 -2.98 4.60
C THR A 126 16.67 -2.65 4.17
N LEU A 127 15.79 -3.65 4.09
CA LEU A 127 14.39 -3.44 3.72
C LEU A 127 13.67 -2.49 4.69
N ILE A 128 13.89 -2.66 6.00
CA ILE A 128 13.26 -1.81 7.01
C ILE A 128 13.76 -0.37 6.94
N ARG A 129 15.05 -0.16 6.65
CA ARG A 129 15.58 1.18 6.36
C ARG A 129 14.92 1.78 5.12
N GLU A 130 14.78 1.03 4.04
CA GLU A 130 14.09 1.49 2.82
C GLU A 130 12.62 1.85 3.10
N MET A 131 11.92 1.08 3.93
CA MET A 131 10.56 1.37 4.39
C MET A 131 10.48 2.69 5.16
N ARG A 132 11.37 2.92 6.14
CA ARG A 132 11.41 4.17 6.90
C ARG A 132 11.69 5.37 5.99
N LEU A 133 12.66 5.23 5.07
CA LEU A 133 13.02 6.30 4.14
C LEU A 133 11.83 6.69 3.25
N MET A 134 11.15 5.72 2.65
CA MET A 134 9.96 5.97 1.85
C MET A 134 8.83 6.61 2.69
N TRP A 135 8.62 6.12 3.92
CA TRP A 135 7.63 6.71 4.82
C TRP A 135 7.95 8.19 5.14
N LYS A 136 9.21 8.54 5.43
CA LYS A 136 9.61 9.93 5.66
C LYS A 136 9.43 10.80 4.40
N GLU A 137 9.76 10.30 3.21
CA GLU A 137 9.48 10.99 1.94
C GLU A 137 7.98 11.31 1.79
N MET A 138 7.12 10.33 2.09
CA MET A 138 5.68 10.53 2.13
C MET A 138 5.27 11.60 3.14
N MET A 139 5.82 11.59 4.37
CA MET A 139 5.45 12.59 5.39
C MET A 139 5.80 14.02 4.95
N VAL A 140 6.90 14.21 4.22
CA VAL A 140 7.25 15.53 3.65
C VAL A 140 6.23 15.97 2.60
N ILE A 141 5.75 15.04 1.76
CA ILE A 141 4.67 15.32 0.80
C ILE A 141 3.37 15.69 1.54
N LEU A 142 2.99 14.94 2.58
CA LEU A 142 1.77 15.24 3.35
C LEU A 142 1.84 16.60 4.04
N GLN A 143 3.01 16.96 4.56
CA GLN A 143 3.24 18.27 5.17
C GLN A 143 3.01 19.41 4.16
N ALA A 144 3.41 19.25 2.89
CA ALA A 144 3.16 20.24 1.86
C ALA A 144 1.66 20.44 1.56
N PHE A 145 0.83 19.41 1.77
CA PHE A 145 -0.63 19.49 1.72
C PHE A 145 -1.27 19.83 3.07
N ARG A 146 -0.49 20.03 4.13
CA ARG A 146 -0.96 20.21 5.52
C ARG A 146 -1.84 19.06 6.02
N VAL A 147 -1.66 17.86 5.47
CA VAL A 147 -2.33 16.65 5.95
C VAL A 147 -1.56 16.13 7.17
N PRO A 148 -2.23 15.73 8.26
CA PRO A 148 -1.56 15.17 9.42
C PRO A 148 -0.73 13.93 9.06
N SER A 149 0.46 13.84 9.65
CA SER A 149 1.37 12.71 9.48
C SER A 149 0.72 11.40 9.93
N VAL A 150 1.39 10.29 9.62
CA VAL A 150 0.95 8.94 9.97
C VAL A 150 2.00 8.33 10.88
N ASN A 151 1.65 8.09 12.14
CA ASN A 151 2.40 7.20 13.00
C ASN A 151 2.29 5.76 12.46
N LEU A 152 3.30 5.37 11.66
CA LEU A 152 3.28 4.10 10.95
C LEU A 152 3.25 2.88 11.89
N LEU A 153 4.02 2.91 12.97
CA LEU A 153 4.07 1.79 13.93
C LEU A 153 2.74 1.64 14.67
N GLN A 154 2.16 2.74 15.17
CA GLN A 154 0.84 2.72 15.80
C GLN A 154 -0.23 2.22 14.85
N PHE A 155 -0.24 2.72 13.61
CA PHE A 155 -1.17 2.26 12.58
C PHE A 155 -1.06 0.76 12.32
N MET A 156 0.18 0.26 12.20
CA MET A 156 0.47 -1.17 12.03
C MET A 156 0.03 -2.05 13.21
N VAL A 157 0.19 -1.58 14.45
CA VAL A 157 -0.04 -2.40 15.65
C VAL A 157 -1.49 -2.30 16.14
N LYS A 158 -2.08 -1.11 16.12
CA LYS A 158 -3.42 -0.87 16.70
C LYS A 158 -4.54 -1.10 15.69
N GLU A 159 -4.32 -0.79 14.41
CA GLU A 159 -5.37 -0.86 13.38
C GLU A 159 -5.26 -2.09 12.48
N ASN A 160 -4.04 -2.49 12.10
CA ASN A 160 -3.86 -3.62 11.19
C ASN A 160 -3.86 -4.96 11.93
N TYR A 161 -2.78 -5.25 12.67
CA TYR A 161 -2.62 -6.55 13.32
C TYR A 161 -1.85 -6.41 14.63
N PRO A 162 -2.43 -6.83 15.77
CA PRO A 162 -1.86 -6.61 17.09
C PRO A 162 -0.61 -7.45 17.33
N VAL A 163 0.20 -7.00 18.30
CA VAL A 163 1.27 -7.79 18.90
C VAL A 163 1.02 -7.94 20.40
N ARG A 164 1.73 -8.85 21.05
CA ARG A 164 1.64 -9.04 22.50
C ARG A 164 2.15 -7.79 23.24
N PRO A 165 1.59 -7.42 24.39
CA PRO A 165 2.04 -6.25 25.15
C PRO A 165 3.53 -6.25 25.49
N GLU A 166 4.13 -7.43 25.66
CA GLU A 166 5.54 -7.60 25.99
C GLU A 166 6.48 -7.30 24.80
N THR A 167 5.96 -7.21 23.58
CA THR A 167 6.76 -7.07 22.36
C THR A 167 7.21 -5.64 22.10
N LEU A 168 6.35 -4.65 22.39
CA LEU A 168 6.59 -3.24 22.10
C LEU A 168 6.08 -2.40 23.26
N ASP A 169 6.89 -1.44 23.70
CA ASP A 169 6.49 -0.46 24.71
C ASP A 169 5.41 0.47 24.14
N GLU A 170 4.40 0.81 24.95
CA GLU A 170 3.31 1.69 24.52
C GLU A 170 3.78 3.12 24.23
N GLY A 171 4.77 3.62 24.99
CA GLY A 171 5.40 4.90 24.75
C GLY A 171 6.17 4.93 23.43
N ASP A 172 6.88 3.86 23.09
CA ASP A 172 7.55 3.70 21.79
C ASP A 172 6.54 3.69 20.63
N ILE A 173 5.39 3.03 20.79
CA ILE A 173 4.31 3.03 19.80
C ILE A 173 3.73 4.44 19.64
N GLU A 174 3.39 5.11 20.75
CA GLU A 174 2.75 6.43 20.75
C GLU A 174 3.65 7.51 20.17
N HIS A 175 4.94 7.51 20.53
CA HIS A 175 5.90 8.56 20.18
C HIS A 175 6.76 8.23 18.96
N PHE A 176 6.46 7.15 18.24
CA PHE A 176 7.26 6.63 17.12
C PHE A 176 7.75 7.70 16.14
N GLU A 177 6.91 8.69 15.82
CA GLU A 177 7.21 9.74 14.84
C GLU A 177 8.40 10.63 15.22
N ILE A 178 8.64 10.80 16.52
CA ILE A 178 9.70 11.64 17.07
C ILE A 178 10.92 10.84 17.57
N LEU A 179 10.87 9.51 17.52
CA LEU A 179 11.98 8.66 17.91
C LEU A 179 13.16 8.77 16.92
N PRO A 180 14.41 8.49 17.37
CA PRO A 180 15.56 8.43 16.49
C PRO A 180 15.40 7.40 15.36
N ASP A 181 15.96 7.69 14.19
CA ASP A 181 15.87 6.86 12.98
C ASP A 181 16.18 5.38 13.22
N ILE A 182 17.28 5.08 13.93
CA ILE A 182 17.70 3.69 14.22
C ILE A 182 16.68 2.98 15.11
N LEU A 183 16.07 3.69 16.07
CA LEU A 183 15.05 3.12 16.93
C LEU A 183 13.75 2.88 16.14
N GLN A 184 13.38 3.80 15.24
CA GLN A 184 12.25 3.59 14.33
C GLN A 184 12.45 2.33 13.47
N GLU A 185 13.64 2.16 12.89
CA GLU A 185 14.00 0.96 12.13
C GLU A 185 13.95 -0.30 13.00
N TYR A 186 14.50 -0.25 14.21
CA TYR A 186 14.46 -1.39 15.13
C TYR A 186 13.03 -1.80 15.47
N LEU A 187 12.17 -0.86 15.85
CA LEU A 187 10.79 -1.15 16.23
C LEU A 187 9.96 -1.70 15.05
N LEU A 188 10.19 -1.19 13.83
CA LEU A 188 9.59 -1.75 12.62
C LEU A 188 10.07 -3.18 12.36
N TYR A 189 11.36 -3.45 12.52
CA TYR A 189 11.91 -4.80 12.39
C TYR A 189 11.28 -5.75 13.42
N VAL A 190 11.24 -5.36 14.70
CA VAL A 190 10.59 -6.11 15.78
C VAL A 190 9.12 -6.37 15.44
N ARG A 191 8.39 -5.37 14.97
CA ARG A 191 6.99 -5.50 14.56
C ARG A 191 6.79 -6.58 13.50
N TYR A 192 7.71 -6.72 12.54
CA TYR A 192 7.63 -7.77 11.52
C TYR A 192 8.02 -9.14 12.07
N THR A 193 9.03 -9.23 12.96
CA THR A 193 9.38 -10.50 13.60
C THR A 193 8.25 -11.04 14.47
N ALA A 194 7.51 -10.16 15.15
CA ALA A 194 6.42 -10.51 16.05
C ALA A 194 5.18 -11.10 15.35
N ILE A 195 5.09 -10.94 14.03
CA ILE A 195 4.00 -11.49 13.21
C ILE A 195 4.47 -12.58 12.25
N LEU A 196 5.65 -13.17 12.50
CA LEU A 196 6.05 -14.36 11.76
C LEU A 196 5.05 -15.50 11.98
N ILE A 197 4.52 -15.55 13.20
CA ILE A 197 3.37 -16.36 13.61
C ILE A 197 2.19 -15.44 13.97
N ASP A 198 1.01 -16.02 14.13
CA ASP A 198 -0.08 -15.37 14.86
C ASP A 198 0.14 -15.59 16.37
N PRO A 199 0.58 -14.58 17.15
CA PRO A 199 0.88 -14.75 18.58
C PRO A 199 -0.37 -14.84 19.47
N PHE A 200 -1.56 -14.78 18.87
CA PHE A 200 -2.86 -14.95 19.54
C PHE A 200 -3.60 -16.22 19.11
N SER A 201 -3.11 -16.91 18.08
CA SER A 201 -3.60 -18.23 17.71
C SER A 201 -3.36 -19.24 18.84
N GLN A 202 -4.19 -20.29 18.90
CA GLN A 202 -3.95 -21.39 19.82
C GLN A 202 -2.75 -22.19 19.32
N PRO A 203 -1.68 -22.35 20.13
CA PRO A 203 -0.57 -23.18 19.73
C PRO A 203 -0.98 -24.66 19.67
N ASP A 204 -0.29 -25.43 18.84
CA ASP A 204 -0.43 -26.89 18.80
C ASP A 204 0.17 -27.56 20.06
N GLU A 205 0.11 -28.89 20.11
CA GLU A 205 0.65 -29.70 21.23
C GLU A 205 2.16 -29.56 21.43
N ASN A 206 2.88 -29.06 20.42
CA ASN A 206 4.33 -28.83 20.46
C ASN A 206 4.66 -27.36 20.78
N GLY A 207 3.66 -26.50 20.97
CA GLY A 207 3.85 -25.08 21.22
C GLY A 207 4.05 -24.23 19.96
N HIS A 208 3.80 -24.77 18.76
CA HIS A 208 3.87 -24.01 17.51
C HIS A 208 2.56 -23.27 17.23
N TYR A 209 2.68 -22.00 16.91
CA TYR A 209 1.55 -21.15 16.53
C TYR A 209 1.25 -21.24 15.03
N PHE A 210 0.11 -20.71 14.61
CA PHE A 210 -0.23 -20.59 13.19
C PHE A 210 0.82 -19.76 12.44
N ASP A 211 1.35 -20.29 11.33
CA ASP A 211 2.34 -19.60 10.48
C ASP A 211 1.67 -18.49 9.66
N PHE A 212 1.59 -17.31 10.27
CA PHE A 212 1.01 -16.11 9.66
C PHE A 212 1.87 -15.55 8.53
N SER A 213 3.17 -15.82 8.54
CA SER A 213 4.12 -15.29 7.55
C SER A 213 4.20 -16.06 6.24
N ALA A 214 3.61 -17.25 6.15
CA ALA A 214 3.63 -18.12 4.98
C ALA A 214 2.74 -17.63 3.81
N VAL A 215 2.87 -16.35 3.44
CA VAL A 215 2.21 -15.76 2.27
C VAL A 215 3.14 -15.84 1.06
N PRO A 216 2.86 -16.70 0.06
CA PRO A 216 3.74 -16.87 -1.09
C PRO A 216 3.64 -15.67 -2.04
N PHE A 217 4.74 -15.37 -2.73
CA PHE A 217 4.70 -14.44 -3.86
C PHE A 217 3.80 -15.00 -4.97
N LYS A 218 3.00 -14.13 -5.58
CA LYS A 218 2.40 -14.42 -6.88
C LYS A 218 3.44 -14.10 -7.93
N GLN A 219 3.69 -15.05 -8.84
CA GLN A 219 4.59 -14.85 -9.97
C GLN A 219 3.83 -14.24 -11.14
N VAL A 220 4.59 -13.74 -12.12
CA VAL A 220 4.04 -13.50 -13.47
C VAL A 220 3.33 -14.76 -13.97
N TYR A 221 2.21 -14.56 -14.66
CA TYR A 221 1.35 -15.66 -15.09
C TYR A 221 0.75 -15.36 -16.46
N LYS A 222 0.46 -16.41 -17.24
CA LYS A 222 -0.29 -16.25 -18.50
C LYS A 222 -1.78 -16.26 -18.22
N ASN A 223 -2.51 -15.33 -18.84
CA ASN A 223 -3.97 -15.37 -18.84
C ASN A 223 -4.49 -16.40 -19.86
N GLU A 224 -5.82 -16.50 -19.99
CA GLU A 224 -6.48 -17.43 -20.92
C GLU A 224 -6.18 -17.18 -22.41
N GLN A 225 -5.57 -16.03 -22.75
CA GLN A 225 -5.15 -15.67 -24.11
C GLN A 225 -3.61 -15.75 -24.28
N ASP A 226 -2.92 -16.48 -23.41
CA ASP A 226 -1.46 -16.63 -23.40
C ASP A 226 -0.67 -15.31 -23.23
N VAL A 227 -1.33 -14.24 -22.76
CA VAL A 227 -0.68 -12.95 -22.48
C VAL A 227 -0.15 -12.95 -21.05
N VAL A 228 1.15 -12.71 -20.89
CA VAL A 228 1.82 -12.63 -19.60
C VAL A 228 1.38 -11.37 -18.84
N GLN A 229 0.90 -11.58 -17.62
CA GLN A 229 0.45 -10.57 -16.69
C GLN A 229 1.43 -10.45 -15.52
N ILE A 230 1.60 -9.22 -15.04
CA ILE A 230 2.26 -8.95 -13.76
C ILE A 230 1.17 -9.00 -12.68
N PRO A 231 1.36 -9.75 -11.58
CA PRO A 231 0.40 -9.82 -10.51
C PRO A 231 0.17 -8.44 -9.87
N ARG A 232 -0.97 -8.33 -9.17
CA ARG A 232 -1.39 -7.09 -8.49
C ARG A 232 -0.29 -6.47 -7.64
N MET A 233 0.49 -7.30 -6.93
CA MET A 233 1.72 -6.91 -6.26
C MET A 233 2.89 -7.42 -7.11
N PRO A 234 3.71 -6.56 -7.75
CA PRO A 234 3.83 -5.12 -7.51
C PRO A 234 3.12 -4.20 -8.52
N SER A 235 2.28 -4.68 -9.44
CA SER A 235 1.73 -3.80 -10.51
C SER A 235 0.95 -2.58 -10.00
N GLU A 236 0.11 -2.73 -8.97
CA GLU A 236 -0.58 -1.60 -8.33
C GLU A 236 0.36 -0.73 -7.50
N ASP A 237 1.42 -1.32 -6.95
CA ASP A 237 2.44 -0.62 -6.18
C ASP A 237 3.30 0.28 -7.09
N TYR A 238 3.58 -0.17 -8.32
CA TYR A 238 4.24 0.63 -9.35
C TYR A 238 3.41 1.87 -9.69
N TYR A 239 2.10 1.72 -9.92
CA TYR A 239 1.19 2.86 -10.15
C TYR A 239 1.19 3.84 -8.98
N ARG A 240 0.93 3.36 -7.76
CA ARG A 240 0.88 4.20 -6.56
C ARG A 240 2.19 4.97 -6.36
N THR A 241 3.31 4.27 -6.47
CA THR A 241 4.66 4.83 -6.30
C THR A 241 4.98 5.84 -7.40
N ALA A 242 4.58 5.60 -8.66
CA ALA A 242 4.76 6.53 -9.76
C ALA A 242 3.93 7.81 -9.58
N MET A 243 2.70 7.71 -9.07
CA MET A 243 1.88 8.89 -8.75
C MET A 243 2.51 9.72 -7.63
N ILE A 244 2.99 9.08 -6.56
CA ILE A 244 3.68 9.76 -5.46
C ILE A 244 4.96 10.46 -5.96
N GLN A 245 5.76 9.78 -6.80
CA GLN A 245 6.96 10.37 -7.41
C GLN A 245 6.60 11.62 -8.21
N HIS A 246 5.55 11.54 -9.04
CA HIS A 246 5.11 12.67 -9.85
C HIS A 246 4.63 13.85 -8.99
N ILE A 247 3.86 13.58 -7.94
CA ILE A 247 3.46 14.60 -6.97
C ILE A 247 4.68 15.23 -6.30
N GLY A 248 5.64 14.42 -5.85
CA GLY A 248 6.91 14.89 -5.26
C GLY A 248 7.65 15.83 -6.20
N LYS A 249 7.82 15.45 -7.47
CA LYS A 249 8.41 16.29 -8.53
C LYS A 249 7.66 17.60 -8.70
N MET A 250 6.33 17.56 -8.82
CA MET A 250 5.51 18.76 -8.96
C MET A 250 5.68 19.71 -7.78
N LEU A 251 5.82 19.18 -6.56
CA LEU A 251 6.03 19.92 -5.32
C LEU A 251 7.49 20.35 -5.06
N GLY A 252 8.45 19.91 -5.87
CA GLY A 252 9.88 20.16 -5.64
C GLY A 252 10.45 19.38 -4.44
N ILE A 253 9.80 18.27 -4.07
CA ILE A 253 10.21 17.38 -2.97
C ILE A 253 11.02 16.22 -3.56
N LYS A 254 12.18 15.94 -2.95
CA LYS A 254 13.03 14.81 -3.36
C LYS A 254 12.44 13.50 -2.83
N THR A 255 12.40 12.48 -3.69
CA THR A 255 11.86 11.15 -3.37
C THR A 255 12.82 10.03 -3.80
N PRO A 256 14.10 10.04 -3.36
CA PRO A 256 15.12 9.13 -3.88
C PRO A 256 14.83 7.64 -3.62
N MET A 257 14.20 7.29 -2.51
CA MET A 257 13.84 5.89 -2.22
C MET A 257 12.72 5.41 -3.14
N ILE A 258 11.71 6.25 -3.36
CA ILE A 258 10.66 6.03 -4.36
C ILE A 258 11.26 5.90 -5.77
N ASP A 259 12.20 6.77 -6.15
CA ASP A 259 12.89 6.70 -7.45
C ASP A 259 13.61 5.36 -7.62
N GLN A 260 14.26 4.88 -6.56
CA GLN A 260 14.97 3.60 -6.56
C GLN A 260 14.02 2.41 -6.71
N PHE A 261 12.86 2.41 -6.04
CA PHE A 261 11.85 1.36 -6.21
C PHE A 261 11.33 1.27 -7.64
N LEU A 262 11.01 2.41 -8.26
CA LEU A 262 10.54 2.46 -9.64
C LEU A 262 11.62 1.96 -10.60
N THR A 263 12.87 2.39 -10.39
CA THR A 263 14.02 1.96 -11.20
C THR A 263 14.20 0.44 -11.15
N ARG A 264 14.12 -0.18 -9.96
CA ARG A 264 14.24 -1.64 -9.81
C ARG A 264 13.11 -2.38 -10.53
N TYR A 265 11.87 -1.94 -10.35
CA TYR A 265 10.71 -2.53 -11.01
C TYR A 265 10.82 -2.45 -12.55
N GLU A 266 11.21 -1.29 -13.07
CA GLU A 266 11.40 -1.07 -14.51
C GLU A 266 12.54 -1.92 -15.07
N ALA A 267 13.64 -2.08 -14.33
CA ALA A 267 14.73 -2.97 -14.69
C ALA A 267 14.28 -4.43 -14.78
N SER A 268 13.47 -4.92 -13.82
CA SER A 268 12.90 -6.27 -13.88
C SER A 268 11.94 -6.45 -15.06
N CYS A 269 11.11 -5.45 -15.36
CA CYS A 269 10.24 -5.49 -16.54
C CYS A 269 11.05 -5.56 -17.83
N GLN A 270 12.14 -4.78 -17.94
CA GLN A 270 13.00 -4.78 -19.12
C GLN A 270 13.77 -6.10 -19.26
N ALA A 271 14.36 -6.61 -18.18
CA ALA A 271 15.03 -7.90 -18.18
C ALA A 271 14.08 -9.03 -18.61
N TYR A 272 12.83 -9.00 -18.14
CA TYR A 272 11.83 -9.98 -18.53
C TYR A 272 11.53 -9.94 -20.04
N LYS A 273 11.40 -8.74 -20.63
CA LYS A 273 11.23 -8.56 -22.08
C LYS A 273 12.40 -9.13 -22.86
N ASP A 274 13.62 -8.82 -22.42
CA ASP A 274 14.83 -9.21 -23.13
C ASP A 274 15.02 -10.72 -23.12
N MET A 275 14.64 -11.39 -22.02
CA MET A 275 14.74 -12.85 -21.85
C MET A 275 13.59 -13.65 -22.51
N HIS A 276 12.42 -13.04 -22.73
CA HIS A 276 11.21 -13.73 -23.19
C HIS A 276 10.61 -13.08 -24.45
N GLN A 277 11.45 -12.83 -25.46
CA GLN A 277 11.05 -12.16 -26.71
C GLN A 277 10.00 -12.93 -27.52
N ASP A 278 9.86 -14.24 -27.27
CA ASP A 278 8.88 -15.13 -27.88
C ASP A 278 7.51 -15.09 -27.19
N GLN A 279 7.40 -14.43 -26.03
CA GLN A 279 6.16 -14.36 -25.26
C GLN A 279 5.35 -13.10 -25.56
N HIS A 280 4.02 -13.25 -25.50
CA HIS A 280 3.10 -12.12 -25.62
C HIS A 280 2.94 -11.45 -24.25
N LEU A 281 3.38 -10.20 -24.13
CA LEU A 281 3.40 -9.48 -22.86
C LEU A 281 2.25 -8.49 -22.76
N SER A 282 1.67 -8.34 -21.57
CA SER A 282 0.68 -7.29 -21.30
C SER A 282 1.29 -5.90 -21.36
N SER A 283 0.43 -4.88 -21.45
CA SER A 283 0.85 -3.47 -21.39
C SER A 283 1.49 -3.08 -20.05
N GLN A 284 1.37 -3.90 -19.00
CA GLN A 284 2.00 -3.67 -17.69
C GLN A 284 3.54 -3.66 -17.78
N PHE A 285 4.11 -4.26 -18.83
CA PHE A 285 5.54 -4.25 -19.09
C PHE A 285 6.03 -2.96 -19.77
N ASN A 286 5.14 -2.10 -20.28
CA ASN A 286 5.54 -0.86 -20.97
C ASN A 286 6.12 0.16 -19.98
N THR A 287 7.04 1.02 -20.47
CA THR A 287 7.60 2.13 -19.71
C THR A 287 6.74 3.39 -19.84
N ASN A 288 6.94 4.37 -18.95
CA ASN A 288 6.24 5.66 -18.96
C ASN A 288 4.71 5.54 -19.01
N LEU A 289 4.18 4.56 -18.28
CA LEU A 289 2.74 4.44 -18.09
C LEU A 289 2.18 5.66 -17.34
N PHE A 290 0.85 5.80 -17.40
CA PHE A 290 0.07 6.75 -16.60
C PHE A 290 0.20 8.23 -17.00
N GLU A 291 0.61 8.54 -18.23
CA GLU A 291 0.72 9.93 -18.71
C GLU A 291 -0.57 10.74 -18.56
N GLY A 292 -1.73 10.12 -18.80
CA GLY A 292 -3.04 10.75 -18.61
C GLY A 292 -3.29 11.16 -17.16
N ASP A 293 -3.03 10.26 -16.22
CA ASP A 293 -3.16 10.48 -14.79
C ASP A 293 -2.19 11.55 -14.29
N LYS A 294 -0.91 11.48 -14.70
CA LYS A 294 0.11 12.49 -14.38
C LYS A 294 -0.31 13.87 -14.88
N ALA A 295 -0.84 13.97 -16.10
CA ALA A 295 -1.34 15.24 -16.65
C ALA A 295 -2.52 15.80 -15.85
N LEU A 296 -3.43 14.95 -15.36
CA LEU A 296 -4.53 15.36 -14.48
C LEU A 296 -4.00 15.85 -13.13
N VAL A 297 -3.05 15.15 -12.52
CA VAL A 297 -2.41 15.59 -11.27
C VAL A 297 -1.70 16.93 -11.45
N THR A 298 -0.92 17.09 -12.53
CA THR A 298 -0.25 18.36 -12.87
C THR A 298 -1.24 19.50 -12.91
N LYS A 299 -2.32 19.35 -13.70
CA LYS A 299 -3.34 20.39 -13.84
C LYS A 299 -4.05 20.71 -12.52
N PHE A 300 -4.35 19.70 -11.71
CA PHE A 300 -4.97 19.87 -10.40
C PHE A 300 -4.10 20.74 -9.47
N LEU A 301 -2.79 20.46 -9.44
CA LEU A 301 -1.85 21.19 -8.59
C LEU A 301 -1.57 22.61 -9.11
N GLU A 302 -1.56 22.82 -10.43
CA GLU A 302 -1.42 24.15 -11.04
C GLU A 302 -2.57 25.10 -10.65
N ILE A 303 -3.82 24.62 -10.72
CA ILE A 303 -5.00 25.41 -10.37
C ILE A 303 -4.92 25.86 -8.91
N ASN A 304 -4.65 24.94 -7.98
CA ASN A 304 -4.64 25.24 -6.56
C ASN A 304 -3.44 26.08 -6.12
N ARG A 305 -2.31 26.05 -6.84
CA ARG A 305 -1.18 26.96 -6.61
C ARG A 305 -1.48 28.41 -6.97
N THR A 306 -2.32 28.65 -7.96
CA THR A 306 -2.69 30.03 -8.35
C THR A 306 -3.71 30.67 -7.42
N LEU A 307 -4.32 29.89 -6.53
CA LEU A 307 -5.36 30.33 -5.59
C LEU A 307 -4.83 30.55 -4.16
N SER A 308 -3.56 30.18 -3.89
CA SER A 308 -2.87 30.31 -2.59
C SER A 308 -1.88 31.46 -2.59
#